data_AF-A0AAU3PVN5-F1
#
_entry.id   AF-A0AAU3PVN5-F1
#
_cell.length_a   1.000
_cell.length_b   1.000
_cell.length_c   1.000
_cell.angle_alpha   90.00
_cell.angle_beta   90.00
_cell.angle_gamma   90.00
#
_symmetry.space_group_name_H-M   'P 1'
#
loop_
_entity.id
_entity.type
_entity.pdbx_description
1 polymer ?
#
loop_
_entity_poly.entity_id
_entity_poly.type
_entity_poly.pdbx_seq_one_letter_code
_entity_poly.pdbx_strand_id
1 'polypeptide(L)'
;MKHPSITQHTDERWAADVATDNENNMTDRRRNIRFRVEFAEFFYMGLYQMGPVQPLREFSQDRSRPGRQVRDEVTGLLAWKIKVSDPAVENADRASYSVHILSDEEPAVTTAEIGPHMRPIELVDVTAQPRLKGAGEYKVQSYQIRASGYAVAPGGKSTGSGPGPAAGKNPA
;
A
#
# COMPACT_ATOMS: atom_id res chain seq x y z
N MET A 1 -33.66 34.54 48.58
CA MET A 1 -33.43 33.46 47.59
C MET A 1 -33.66 34.04 46.20
N LYS A 2 -32.58 34.35 45.47
CA LYS A 2 -32.62 34.81 44.06
C LYS A 2 -31.95 33.73 43.23
N HIS A 3 -32.65 33.18 42.25
CA HIS A 3 -32.08 32.28 41.25
C HIS A 3 -31.31 33.12 40.21
N PRO A 4 -30.11 32.69 39.78
CA PRO A 4 -29.53 33.21 38.55
C PRO A 4 -29.94 32.34 37.35
N SER A 5 -30.51 32.99 36.33
CA SER A 5 -30.63 32.47 34.97
C SER A 5 -29.24 32.36 34.34
N ILE A 6 -28.91 31.19 33.78
CA ILE A 6 -27.75 31.04 32.89
C ILE A 6 -28.27 30.77 31.49
N THR A 7 -27.96 31.73 30.63
CA THR A 7 -28.15 31.79 29.19
C THR A 7 -27.56 30.56 28.49
N GLN A 8 -28.36 29.93 27.63
CA GLN A 8 -27.90 28.92 26.68
C GLN A 8 -27.00 29.62 25.63
N HIS A 9 -25.70 29.35 25.68
CA HIS A 9 -24.76 29.72 24.61
C HIS A 9 -24.58 28.47 23.73
N THR A 10 -25.23 28.49 22.58
CA THR A 10 -25.38 27.37 21.64
C THR A 10 -24.06 26.99 20.95
N ASP A 11 -23.90 25.68 20.76
CA ASP A 11 -22.84 24.93 20.06
C ASP A 11 -22.73 25.26 18.55
N GLU A 12 -22.47 26.51 18.17
CA GLU A 12 -22.30 26.89 16.75
C GLU A 12 -20.83 26.97 16.31
N ARG A 13 -19.88 27.04 17.25
CA ARG A 13 -18.44 27.12 16.93
C ARG A 13 -17.81 25.78 16.54
N TRP A 14 -18.30 24.65 17.06
CA TRP A 14 -17.75 23.33 16.74
C TRP A 14 -18.04 22.92 15.30
N ALA A 15 -19.25 23.15 14.80
CA ALA A 15 -19.65 22.72 13.45
C ALA A 15 -18.91 23.50 12.34
N ALA A 16 -18.59 24.77 12.60
CA ALA A 16 -17.82 25.60 11.67
C ALA A 16 -16.38 25.10 11.51
N ASP A 17 -15.68 24.84 12.63
CA ASP A 17 -14.28 24.39 12.61
C ASP A 17 -14.10 23.04 11.88
N VAL A 18 -15.00 22.08 12.11
CA VAL A 18 -15.00 20.77 11.44
C VAL A 18 -15.29 20.88 9.93
N ALA A 19 -16.12 21.83 9.52
CA ALA A 19 -16.42 22.06 8.10
C ALA A 19 -15.22 22.69 7.36
N THR A 20 -14.55 23.68 7.97
CA THR A 20 -13.32 24.29 7.40
C THR A 20 -12.16 23.32 7.33
N ASP A 21 -11.99 22.43 8.32
CA ASP A 21 -10.96 21.39 8.27
C ASP A 21 -11.16 20.43 7.10
N ASN A 22 -12.42 20.11 6.77
CA ASN A 22 -12.75 19.18 5.69
C ASN A 22 -12.59 19.82 4.28
N GLU A 23 -12.92 21.11 4.13
CA GLU A 23 -12.71 21.87 2.89
C GLU A 23 -11.22 22.15 2.60
N ASN A 24 -10.43 22.48 3.64
CA ASN A 24 -8.97 22.65 3.53
C ASN A 24 -8.27 21.34 3.14
N ASN A 25 -8.82 20.20 3.57
CA ASN A 25 -8.28 18.88 3.26
C ASN A 25 -8.52 18.45 1.80
N MET A 26 -9.58 18.96 1.16
CA MET A 26 -9.84 18.74 -0.27
C MET A 26 -8.99 19.65 -1.19
N THR A 27 -8.49 20.77 -0.69
CA THR A 27 -7.75 21.76 -1.51
C THR A 27 -6.24 21.57 -1.50
N ASP A 28 -5.65 20.94 -0.48
CA ASP A 28 -4.22 20.62 -0.51
C ASP A 28 -3.91 19.37 -1.35
N ARG A 29 -3.82 19.59 -2.67
CA ARG A 29 -3.42 18.57 -3.66
C ARG A 29 -2.03 17.96 -3.39
N ARG A 30 -1.22 18.51 -2.49
CA ARG A 30 0.14 18.05 -2.21
C ARG A 30 0.18 16.99 -1.11
N ARG A 31 -0.87 16.86 -0.29
CA ARG A 31 -0.92 15.92 0.84
C ARG A 31 -0.61 14.47 0.46
N ASN A 32 -1.05 14.04 -0.72
CA ASN A 32 -0.84 12.69 -1.26
C ASN A 32 0.10 12.66 -2.48
N ILE A 33 1.00 13.64 -2.60
CA ILE A 33 1.97 13.65 -3.70
C ILE A 33 2.84 12.39 -3.64
N ARG A 34 2.92 11.71 -4.78
CA ARG A 34 3.75 10.52 -4.98
C ARG A 34 4.25 10.52 -6.41
N PHE A 35 5.49 10.09 -6.59
CA PHE A 35 6.16 10.10 -7.88
C PHE A 35 6.14 8.69 -8.46
N ARG A 36 5.78 8.56 -9.73
CA ARG A 36 6.02 7.32 -10.48
C ARG A 36 7.53 7.15 -10.64
N VAL A 37 8.01 5.95 -10.38
CA VAL A 37 9.42 5.59 -10.53
C VAL A 37 9.51 4.27 -11.29
N GLU A 38 10.54 4.12 -12.12
CA GLU A 38 10.81 2.85 -12.77
C GLU A 38 11.43 1.87 -11.78
N PHE A 39 10.91 0.63 -11.74
CA PHE A 39 11.33 -0.36 -10.75
C PHE A 39 12.84 -0.64 -10.83
N ALA A 40 13.36 -0.86 -12.04
CA ALA A 40 14.77 -1.18 -12.26
C ALA A 40 15.72 0.00 -11.95
N GLU A 41 15.24 1.24 -11.94
CA GLU A 41 16.04 2.39 -11.54
C GLU A 41 16.02 2.59 -10.03
N PHE A 42 14.83 2.50 -9.42
CA PHE A 42 14.65 2.75 -7.99
C PHE A 42 15.16 1.57 -7.13
N PHE A 43 14.93 0.34 -7.58
CA PHE A 43 15.38 -0.91 -6.96
C PHE A 43 16.37 -1.62 -7.88
N TYR A 44 17.50 -0.97 -8.15
CA TYR A 44 18.49 -1.43 -9.14
C TYR A 44 19.15 -2.78 -8.82
N MET A 45 19.04 -3.27 -7.58
CA MET A 45 19.45 -4.62 -7.18
C MET A 45 18.27 -5.60 -7.03
N GLY A 46 17.06 -5.20 -7.42
CA GLY A 46 15.81 -5.94 -7.23
C GLY A 46 15.29 -5.88 -5.79
N LEU A 47 14.19 -6.59 -5.52
CA LEU A 47 13.63 -6.76 -4.17
C LEU A 47 13.39 -8.23 -3.88
N TYR A 48 13.53 -8.60 -2.60
CA TYR A 48 13.10 -9.90 -2.10
C TYR A 48 11.85 -9.75 -1.24
N GLN A 49 10.75 -10.36 -1.63
CA GLN A 49 9.59 -10.51 -0.76
C GLN A 49 9.89 -11.54 0.34
N MET A 50 9.47 -11.18 1.55
CA MET A 50 9.58 -11.98 2.77
C MET A 50 8.18 -12.32 3.29
N GLY A 51 7.76 -13.58 3.16
CA GLY A 51 6.45 -14.06 3.63
C GLY A 51 5.28 -13.77 2.67
N PRO A 52 4.03 -14.02 3.12
CA PRO A 52 2.84 -13.92 2.28
C PRO A 52 2.39 -12.47 2.09
N VAL A 53 1.51 -12.27 1.10
CA VAL A 53 0.72 -11.06 0.98
C VAL A 53 -0.29 -10.99 2.13
N GLN A 54 -0.49 -9.80 2.69
CA GLN A 54 -1.45 -9.61 3.78
C GLN A 54 -2.33 -8.39 3.48
N PRO A 55 -3.62 -8.39 3.87
CA PRO A 55 -4.42 -7.17 3.81
C PRO A 55 -3.84 -6.12 4.77
N LEU A 56 -3.66 -4.89 4.29
CA LEU A 56 -3.30 -3.77 5.16
C LEU A 56 -4.54 -3.32 5.91
N ARG A 57 -4.59 -3.54 7.22
CA ARG A 57 -5.74 -3.19 8.06
C ARG A 57 -5.45 -1.97 8.92
N GLU A 58 -6.49 -1.19 9.15
CA GLU A 58 -6.50 -0.14 10.15
C GLU A 58 -6.25 -0.75 11.54
N PHE A 59 -5.70 0.06 12.44
CA PHE A 59 -5.54 -0.37 13.82
C PHE A 59 -6.92 -0.56 14.47
N SER A 60 -7.12 -1.71 15.11
CA SER A 60 -8.31 -1.98 15.92
C SER A 60 -7.88 -2.17 17.37
N GLN A 61 -8.56 -1.47 18.29
CA GLN A 61 -8.37 -1.68 19.74
C GLN A 61 -8.93 -3.04 20.18
N ASP A 62 -9.92 -3.55 19.47
CA ASP A 62 -10.56 -4.84 19.73
C ASP A 62 -9.82 -5.95 18.96
N ARG A 63 -9.04 -6.77 19.67
CA ARG A 63 -8.29 -7.89 19.06
C ARG A 63 -9.20 -8.94 18.44
N SER A 64 -10.46 -9.05 18.86
CA SER A 64 -11.42 -10.01 18.31
C SER A 64 -12.04 -9.56 16.99
N ARG A 65 -11.92 -8.26 16.67
CA ARG A 65 -12.44 -7.66 15.44
C ARG A 65 -11.31 -6.99 14.66
N PRO A 66 -10.77 -7.67 13.63
CA PRO A 66 -9.76 -7.07 12.76
C PRO A 66 -10.26 -5.73 12.21
N GLY A 67 -9.37 -4.73 12.18
CA GLY A 67 -9.69 -3.44 11.60
C GLY A 67 -10.08 -3.57 10.13
N ARG A 68 -10.80 -2.57 9.62
CA ARG A 68 -11.17 -2.50 8.21
C ARG A 68 -9.90 -2.49 7.35
N GLN A 69 -9.96 -3.13 6.19
CA GLN A 69 -8.87 -3.05 5.22
C GLN A 69 -8.79 -1.63 4.66
N VAL A 70 -7.59 -1.08 4.65
CA VAL A 70 -7.29 0.26 4.16
C VAL A 70 -7.58 0.32 2.66
N ARG A 71 -8.19 1.44 2.22
CA ARG A 71 -8.27 1.82 0.81
C ARG A 71 -7.32 2.99 0.56
N ASP A 72 -6.63 2.97 -0.58
CA ASP A 72 -5.77 4.10 -0.96
C ASP A 72 -6.64 5.31 -1.32
N GLU A 73 -6.32 6.46 -0.74
CA GLU A 73 -7.12 7.68 -0.89
C GLU A 73 -7.15 8.22 -2.34
N VAL A 74 -6.15 7.88 -3.15
CA VAL A 74 -6.02 8.38 -4.52
C VAL A 74 -6.64 7.42 -5.54
N THR A 75 -6.49 6.10 -5.37
CA THR A 75 -7.07 5.13 -6.33
C THR A 75 -8.40 4.52 -5.88
N GLY A 76 -8.72 4.57 -4.59
CA GLY A 76 -9.87 3.88 -4.01
C GLY A 76 -9.69 2.35 -3.87
N LEU A 77 -8.61 1.77 -4.39
CA LEU A 77 -8.33 0.33 -4.33
C LEU A 77 -7.98 -0.14 -2.93
N LEU A 78 -8.17 -1.42 -2.63
CA LEU A 78 -7.70 -2.00 -1.37
C LEU A 78 -6.17 -2.03 -1.35
N ALA A 79 -5.62 -1.75 -0.17
CA ALA A 79 -4.20 -1.87 0.08
C ALA A 79 -3.88 -3.26 0.66
N TRP A 80 -2.92 -3.91 0.03
CA TRP A 80 -2.27 -5.13 0.48
C TRP A 80 -0.85 -4.77 0.88
N LYS A 81 -0.30 -5.41 1.91
CA LYS A 81 1.08 -5.21 2.35
C LYS A 81 1.90 -6.46 2.09
N ILE A 82 3.10 -6.25 1.57
CA ILE A 82 4.15 -7.26 1.50
C ILE A 82 5.35 -6.74 2.29
N LYS A 83 6.05 -7.63 2.98
CA LYS A 83 7.37 -7.29 3.53
C LYS A 83 8.40 -7.57 2.47
N VAL A 84 9.34 -6.65 2.30
CA VAL A 84 10.45 -6.79 1.36
C VAL A 84 11.78 -6.57 2.06
N SER A 85 12.83 -7.13 1.50
CA SER A 85 14.22 -6.80 1.78
C SER A 85 14.84 -6.20 0.52
N ASP A 86 15.50 -5.06 0.68
CA ASP A 86 16.17 -4.30 -0.36
C ASP A 86 17.70 -4.46 -0.22
N PRO A 87 18.35 -5.21 -1.12
CA PRO A 87 19.79 -5.44 -1.07
C PRO A 87 20.63 -4.19 -1.39
N ALA A 88 20.05 -3.12 -1.96
CA ALA A 88 20.77 -1.87 -2.22
C ALA A 88 20.96 -1.04 -0.94
N VAL A 89 20.21 -1.33 0.14
CA VAL A 89 20.26 -0.59 1.39
C VAL A 89 21.24 -1.23 2.36
N GLU A 90 22.39 -0.60 2.60
CA GLU A 90 23.44 -1.11 3.50
C GLU A 90 23.01 -1.18 4.96
N ASN A 91 22.15 -0.26 5.41
CA ASN A 91 21.69 -0.21 6.79
C ASN A 91 20.61 -1.27 7.03
N ALA A 92 20.95 -2.32 7.80
CA ALA A 92 20.07 -3.46 8.06
C ALA A 92 18.69 -3.08 8.62
N ASP A 93 18.62 -2.09 9.51
CA ASP A 93 17.33 -1.63 10.10
C ASP A 93 16.40 -0.96 9.10
N ARG A 94 16.93 -0.57 7.93
CA ARG A 94 16.21 0.10 6.84
C ARG A 94 16.05 -0.78 5.61
N ALA A 95 16.85 -1.83 5.48
CA ALA A 95 16.78 -2.75 4.34
C ALA A 95 15.45 -3.50 4.27
N SER A 96 14.78 -3.70 5.41
CA SER A 96 13.47 -4.37 5.47
C SER A 96 12.32 -3.40 5.75
N TYR A 97 11.32 -3.38 4.88
CA TYR A 97 10.14 -2.52 5.02
C TYR A 97 8.92 -3.12 4.32
N SER A 98 7.77 -2.44 4.43
CA SER A 98 6.53 -2.85 3.77
C SER A 98 6.29 -2.06 2.50
N VAL A 99 5.91 -2.76 1.43
CA VAL A 99 5.38 -2.16 0.20
C VAL A 99 3.86 -2.38 0.18
N HIS A 100 3.11 -1.37 -0.28
CA HIS A 100 1.67 -1.50 -0.44
C HIS A 100 1.31 -1.83 -1.90
N ILE A 101 0.68 -2.97 -2.13
CA ILE A 101 0.14 -3.32 -3.44
C ILE A 101 -1.33 -2.90 -3.49
N LEU A 102 -1.70 -2.12 -4.50
CA LEU A 102 -3.05 -1.57 -4.66
C LEU A 102 -3.82 -2.43 -5.67
N SER A 103 -4.81 -3.17 -5.18
CA SER A 103 -5.60 -4.13 -5.97
C SER A 103 -6.94 -4.41 -5.30
N ASP A 104 -8.00 -4.64 -6.07
CA ASP A 104 -9.31 -5.01 -5.52
C ASP A 104 -9.33 -6.41 -4.88
N GLU A 105 -8.43 -7.29 -5.31
CA GLU A 105 -8.27 -8.66 -4.79
C GLU A 105 -6.82 -8.92 -4.37
N GLU A 106 -6.58 -10.04 -3.67
CA GLU A 106 -5.22 -10.42 -3.23
C GLU A 106 -4.28 -10.55 -4.45
N PRO A 107 -3.21 -9.75 -4.52
CA PRO A 107 -2.28 -9.79 -5.64
C PRO A 107 -1.64 -11.18 -5.83
N ALA A 108 -1.81 -11.76 -7.02
CA ALA A 108 -1.20 -13.03 -7.38
C ALA A 108 0.31 -12.89 -7.59
N VAL A 109 1.08 -13.65 -6.82
CA VAL A 109 2.55 -13.65 -6.91
C VAL A 109 3.02 -14.38 -8.17
N THR A 110 3.95 -13.79 -8.93
CA THR A 110 4.34 -14.25 -10.28
C THR A 110 5.68 -15.00 -10.35
N THR A 111 6.55 -14.84 -9.36
CA THR A 111 7.88 -15.47 -9.31
C THR A 111 7.84 -16.76 -8.49
N ALA A 112 8.96 -17.47 -8.25
CA ALA A 112 9.02 -18.66 -7.39
C ALA A 112 9.93 -18.42 -6.17
N GLU A 113 9.72 -19.14 -5.06
CA GLU A 113 10.62 -19.01 -3.90
C GLU A 113 12.01 -19.56 -4.22
N ILE A 114 13.04 -18.87 -3.75
CA ILE A 114 14.44 -19.29 -3.83
C ILE A 114 14.98 -19.77 -2.46
N GLY A 115 14.17 -19.63 -1.43
CA GLY A 115 14.39 -20.10 -0.06
C GLY A 115 13.09 -19.95 0.72
N PRO A 116 12.99 -20.51 1.95
CA PRO A 116 11.76 -20.49 2.72
C PRO A 116 11.19 -19.07 2.87
N HIS A 117 10.03 -18.82 2.27
CA HIS A 117 9.34 -17.52 2.29
C HIS A 117 10.13 -16.36 1.68
N MET A 118 11.16 -16.64 0.88
CA MET A 118 12.01 -15.65 0.24
C MET A 118 11.88 -15.76 -1.27
N ARG A 119 11.46 -14.66 -1.91
CA ARG A 119 11.14 -14.64 -3.34
C ARG A 119 11.67 -13.38 -4.01
N PRO A 120 12.44 -13.47 -5.10
CA PRO A 120 12.77 -12.28 -5.90
C PRO A 120 11.50 -11.77 -6.55
N ILE A 121 11.29 -10.46 -6.53
CA ILE A 121 10.10 -9.82 -7.11
C ILE A 121 10.48 -8.60 -7.92
N GLU A 122 9.65 -8.31 -8.90
CA GLU A 122 9.57 -7.03 -9.60
C GLU A 122 8.15 -6.48 -9.45
N LEU A 123 8.00 -5.17 -9.47
CA LEU A 123 6.72 -4.49 -9.22
C LEU A 123 6.33 -3.60 -10.40
N VAL A 124 5.03 -3.47 -10.64
CA VAL A 124 4.46 -2.66 -11.73
C VAL A 124 3.91 -1.34 -11.17
N ASP A 125 4.04 -0.27 -11.97
CA ASP A 125 3.55 1.09 -11.67
C ASP A 125 3.97 1.56 -10.26
N VAL A 126 5.25 1.44 -9.96
CA VAL A 126 5.77 1.82 -8.65
C VAL A 126 5.60 3.31 -8.44
N THR A 127 5.10 3.66 -7.26
CA THR A 127 5.08 5.04 -6.78
C THR A 127 5.77 5.17 -5.44
N ALA A 128 6.57 6.23 -5.28
CA ALA A 128 7.25 6.58 -4.05
C ALA A 128 6.68 7.88 -3.49
N GLN A 129 6.17 7.81 -2.26
CA GLN A 129 5.73 8.98 -1.51
C GLN A 129 6.78 9.34 -0.44
N PRO A 130 7.39 10.53 -0.50
CA PRO A 130 8.30 10.99 0.55
C PRO A 130 7.63 11.00 1.93
N ARG A 131 8.32 10.48 2.96
CA ARG A 131 7.87 10.47 4.35
C ARG A 131 9.04 10.75 5.29
N LEU A 132 8.79 11.38 6.42
CA LEU A 132 9.77 11.43 7.52
C LEU A 132 9.48 10.29 8.49
N LYS A 133 10.51 9.51 8.83
CA LYS A 133 10.46 8.47 9.85
C LYS A 133 11.37 8.85 11.01
N GLY A 134 11.04 8.44 12.22
CA GLY A 134 11.80 8.75 13.44
C GLY A 134 11.10 9.80 14.31
N ALA A 135 11.72 10.11 15.45
CA ALA A 135 11.17 11.01 16.46
C ALA A 135 12.21 12.05 16.88
N GLY A 136 11.74 13.23 17.29
CA GLY A 136 12.60 14.34 17.69
C GLY A 136 13.59 14.74 16.60
N GLU A 137 14.87 14.81 16.96
CA GLU A 137 15.99 15.19 16.10
C GLU A 137 16.45 14.03 15.18
N TYR A 138 16.06 12.79 15.47
CA TYR A 138 16.47 11.59 14.71
C TYR A 138 15.53 11.28 13.53
N LYS A 139 15.01 12.31 12.87
CA LYS A 139 14.16 12.15 11.70
C LYS A 139 15.01 11.90 10.47
N VAL A 140 14.63 10.88 9.71
CA VAL A 140 15.26 10.54 8.44
C VAL A 140 14.23 10.52 7.33
N GLN A 141 14.68 10.90 6.13
CA GLN A 141 13.88 10.74 4.93
C GLN A 141 13.67 9.25 4.65
N SER A 142 12.44 8.90 4.33
CA SER A 142 11.99 7.57 3.95
C SER A 142 10.97 7.67 2.82
N TYR A 143 10.57 6.53 2.28
CA TYR A 143 9.53 6.47 1.26
C TYR A 143 8.46 5.46 1.65
N GLN A 144 7.19 5.84 1.47
CA GLN A 144 6.10 4.88 1.38
C GLN A 144 6.00 4.43 -0.07
N ILE A 145 6.35 3.16 -0.30
CA ILE A 145 6.31 2.56 -1.63
C ILE A 145 4.94 1.94 -1.87
N ARG A 146 4.41 2.16 -3.08
CA ARG A 146 3.21 1.49 -3.58
C ARG A 146 3.43 0.93 -4.98
N ALA A 147 2.67 -0.08 -5.36
CA ALA A 147 2.66 -0.65 -6.71
C ALA A 147 1.26 -1.16 -7.07
N SER A 148 1.00 -1.41 -8.35
CA SER A 148 -0.27 -2.01 -8.83
C SER A 148 -0.27 -3.54 -8.78
N GLY A 149 0.91 -4.17 -8.75
CA GLY A 149 1.04 -5.62 -8.72
C GLY A 149 2.47 -6.10 -8.90
N TYR A 150 2.63 -7.41 -9.12
CA TYR A 150 3.90 -8.02 -9.49
C TYR A 150 4.09 -7.97 -11.01
N ALA A 151 5.32 -7.68 -11.44
CA ALA A 151 5.65 -7.86 -12.85
C ALA A 151 5.73 -9.35 -13.18
N VAL A 152 5.45 -9.70 -14.44
CA VAL A 152 5.74 -11.06 -14.92
C VAL A 152 7.26 -11.20 -14.96
N ALA A 153 7.79 -12.23 -14.30
CA ALA A 153 9.23 -12.47 -14.30
C ALA A 153 9.80 -12.44 -15.73
N PRO A 154 10.91 -11.75 -16.01
CA PRO A 154 11.59 -11.85 -17.29
C PRO A 154 11.95 -13.33 -17.55
N GLY A 155 11.26 -13.98 -18.49
CA GLY A 155 11.46 -15.39 -18.82
C GLY A 155 10.48 -16.39 -18.17
N GLY A 156 9.54 -15.94 -17.35
CA GLY A 156 8.42 -16.75 -16.88
C GLY A 156 7.38 -16.88 -17.98
N LYS A 157 7.31 -18.04 -18.65
CA LYS A 157 6.22 -18.35 -19.58
C LYS A 157 4.90 -18.18 -18.81
N SER A 158 4.07 -17.22 -19.24
CA SER A 158 2.69 -17.13 -18.82
C SER A 158 2.01 -18.46 -19.16
N THR A 159 1.73 -19.30 -18.18
CA THR A 159 0.75 -20.38 -18.35
C THR A 159 -0.63 -19.74 -18.28
N GLY A 160 -0.96 -18.98 -19.33
CA GLY A 160 -2.32 -18.58 -19.59
C GLY A 160 -3.10 -19.83 -19.97
N SER A 161 -3.97 -20.29 -19.06
CA SER A 161 -5.06 -21.21 -19.39
C SER A 161 -6.03 -20.47 -20.31
N GLY A 162 -5.76 -20.51 -21.61
CA GLY A 162 -6.74 -20.25 -22.66
C GLY A 162 -7.49 -21.55 -23.00
N PRO A 163 -8.78 -21.49 -23.34
CA PRO A 163 -9.64 -22.66 -23.48
C PRO A 163 -9.18 -23.54 -24.65
N GLY A 164 -9.08 -24.85 -24.40
CA GLY A 164 -8.64 -25.83 -25.38
C GLY A 164 -9.50 -25.82 -26.65
N PRO A 165 -8.90 -26.02 -27.84
CA PRO A 165 -9.69 -26.16 -29.05
C PRO A 165 -10.43 -27.50 -29.03
N ALA A 166 -11.71 -27.40 -29.35
CA ALA A 166 -12.67 -28.48 -29.46
C ALA A 166 -12.27 -29.53 -30.51
N ALA A 167 -12.64 -30.77 -30.20
CA ALA A 167 -13.15 -31.80 -31.10
C ALA A 167 -12.77 -31.72 -32.59
N GLY A 168 -11.80 -32.55 -32.99
CA GLY A 168 -11.63 -33.01 -34.37
C GLY A 168 -11.96 -34.50 -34.46
N LYS A 169 -13.24 -34.82 -34.62
CA LYS A 169 -13.69 -36.16 -35.03
C LYS A 169 -13.77 -36.12 -36.55
N ASN A 170 -12.90 -36.85 -37.25
CA ASN A 170 -13.06 -37.04 -38.69
C ASN A 170 -13.30 -38.53 -39.02
N PRO A 171 -14.30 -38.83 -39.87
CA PRO A 171 -14.61 -40.16 -40.38
C PRO A 171 -13.84 -40.44 -41.68
N ALA A 172 -13.41 -41.69 -41.85
CA ALA A 172 -13.43 -42.51 -43.08
C ALA A 172 -12.59 -43.77 -42.82
#